data_AF-A0A7J5J9U0-F1
#
_entry.id   AF-A0A7J5J9U0-F1
#
_cell.length_a   1.000
_cell.length_b   1.000
_cell.length_c   1.000
_cell.angle_alpha   90.00
_cell.angle_beta   90.00
_cell.angle_gamma   90.00
#
_symmetry.space_group_name_H-M   'P 1'
#
loop_
_entity.id
_entity.type
_entity.pdbx_description
1 polymer ?
#
loop_
_entity_poly.entity_id
_entity_poly.type
_entity_poly.pdbx_seq_one_letter_code
_entity_poly.pdbx_strand_id
1 'polypeptide(L)'
;HYTPEDWDGFVKLLTDTVITHREELLHIAESKSSPDEKERKIRKRYPEEFRFILQHWFPDLRHSDYTIHYVVRPFTVEQAKQVFQSNPKNLSIEEMFRIARTYPADSPEYNKIFMTAVLLNPEHPVANLNAACILLSQGDTKGASLYLDKAGETPEKTLLQGIMQMLNGNYTEAENLLRKAEEAGLPQAGENLKILHEIY
;
A
#
# COMPACT_ATOMS: atom_id res chain seq x y z
N HIS A 1 19.19 14.24 -23.07
CA HIS A 1 18.77 12.89 -22.65
C HIS A 1 18.34 12.15 -23.90
N TYR A 2 19.02 11.03 -24.20
CA TYR A 2 18.82 10.22 -25.40
C TYR A 2 17.80 9.14 -25.06
N THR A 3 16.61 9.22 -25.64
CA THR A 3 15.58 8.20 -25.54
C THR A 3 15.99 7.03 -26.43
N PRO A 4 16.13 5.80 -25.93
CA PRO A 4 16.31 4.63 -26.79
C PRO A 4 15.08 4.51 -27.69
N GLU A 5 15.27 4.59 -29.02
CA GLU A 5 14.19 4.35 -29.98
C GLU A 5 13.67 2.91 -29.83
N ASP A 6 12.34 2.73 -29.76
CA ASP A 6 11.68 1.42 -29.65
C ASP A 6 11.75 0.66 -30.98
N TRP A 7 12.92 0.06 -31.24
CA TRP A 7 13.17 -0.76 -32.42
C TRP A 7 12.42 -2.10 -32.38
N ASP A 8 12.09 -2.61 -31.18
CA ASP A 8 11.33 -3.85 -31.03
C ASP A 8 9.87 -3.64 -31.45
N GLY A 9 9.26 -2.52 -31.07
CA GLY A 9 7.96 -2.07 -31.56
C GLY A 9 7.94 -1.84 -33.07
N PHE A 10 9.01 -1.29 -33.64
CA PHE A 10 9.18 -1.12 -35.08
C PHE A 10 9.22 -2.46 -35.84
N VAL A 11 9.93 -3.47 -35.34
CA VAL A 11 9.97 -4.82 -35.93
C VAL A 11 8.59 -5.47 -35.93
N LYS A 12 7.81 -5.28 -34.86
CA LYS A 12 6.45 -5.81 -34.78
C LYS A 12 5.51 -5.17 -35.82
N LEU A 13 5.55 -3.84 -35.95
CA LEU A 13 4.75 -3.12 -36.95
C LEU A 13 5.12 -3.48 -38.39
N LEU A 14 6.41 -3.71 -38.65
CA LEU A 14 6.89 -4.20 -39.95
C LEU A 14 6.35 -5.60 -40.27
N THR A 15 6.22 -6.46 -39.27
CA THR A 15 5.71 -7.82 -39.45
C THR A 15 4.21 -7.82 -39.73
N ASP A 16 3.46 -6.93 -39.09
CA ASP A 16 2.00 -6.84 -39.19
C ASP A 16 1.51 -6.06 -40.43
N THR A 17 2.39 -5.35 -41.15
CA THR A 17 2.01 -4.51 -42.30
C THR A 17 2.58 -5.01 -43.63
N VAL A 18 1.79 -4.94 -44.70
CA VAL A 18 2.26 -5.21 -46.07
C VAL A 18 2.98 -3.97 -46.60
N ILE A 19 4.32 -4.03 -46.65
CA ILE A 19 5.19 -2.98 -47.22
C ILE A 19 6.14 -3.61 -48.25
N THR A 20 6.48 -2.85 -49.29
CA THR A 20 7.21 -3.36 -50.46
C THR A 20 8.58 -3.96 -50.12
N HIS A 21 9.34 -3.33 -49.23
CA HIS A 21 10.71 -3.74 -48.86
C HIS A 21 10.79 -4.26 -47.42
N ARG A 22 9.79 -5.04 -46.99
CA ARG A 22 9.65 -5.48 -45.59
C ARG A 22 10.88 -6.24 -45.08
N GLU A 23 11.38 -7.19 -45.85
CA GLU A 23 12.48 -8.07 -45.43
C GLU A 23 13.79 -7.29 -45.28
N GLU A 24 14.05 -6.33 -46.16
CA GLU A 24 15.23 -5.48 -46.07
C GLU A 24 15.14 -4.47 -44.93
N LEU A 25 13.95 -3.97 -44.62
CA LEU A 25 13.71 -3.09 -43.48
C LEU A 25 13.86 -3.84 -42.15
N LEU A 26 13.35 -5.08 -42.06
CA LEU A 26 13.54 -5.97 -40.91
C LEU A 26 15.03 -6.27 -40.70
N HIS A 27 15.77 -6.57 -41.76
CA HIS A 27 17.21 -6.83 -41.66
C HIS A 27 18.00 -5.62 -41.14
N ILE A 28 17.60 -4.40 -41.51
CA ILE A 28 18.20 -3.17 -40.97
C ILE A 28 17.78 -2.97 -39.51
N ALA A 29 16.52 -3.21 -39.17
CA ALA A 29 15.99 -3.07 -37.82
C ALA A 29 16.65 -4.04 -36.81
N GLU A 30 16.87 -5.29 -37.20
CA GLU A 30 17.52 -6.34 -36.39
C GLU A 30 19.05 -6.23 -36.36
N SER A 31 19.64 -5.35 -37.17
CA SER A 31 21.09 -5.18 -37.21
C SER A 31 21.64 -4.61 -35.89
N LYS A 32 22.91 -4.93 -35.58
CA LYS A 32 23.62 -4.41 -34.39
C LYS A 32 24.10 -2.96 -34.54
N SER A 33 23.70 -2.24 -35.59
CA SER A 33 24.01 -0.81 -35.78
C SER A 33 23.35 0.05 -34.71
N SER A 34 23.86 1.26 -34.49
CA SER A 34 23.18 2.24 -33.63
C SER A 34 21.84 2.68 -34.23
N PRO A 35 20.87 3.15 -33.41
CA PRO A 35 19.58 3.67 -33.87
C PRO A 35 19.70 4.69 -35.01
N ASP A 36 20.55 5.71 -34.83
CA ASP A 36 20.83 6.76 -35.81
C ASP A 36 21.39 6.20 -37.14
N GLU A 37 22.18 5.13 -37.09
CA GLU A 37 22.70 4.48 -38.29
C GLU A 37 21.63 3.71 -39.05
N LYS A 38 20.70 3.05 -38.34
CA LYS A 38 19.57 2.34 -38.93
C LYS A 38 18.64 3.33 -39.62
N GLU A 39 18.26 4.40 -38.93
CA GLU A 39 17.42 5.47 -39.48
C GLU A 39 18.05 6.06 -40.75
N ARG A 40 19.35 6.40 -40.70
CA ARG A 40 20.08 6.94 -41.85
C ARG A 40 20.10 5.99 -43.04
N LYS A 41 20.26 4.68 -42.80
CA LYS A 41 20.25 3.65 -43.86
C LYS A 41 18.88 3.54 -44.51
N ILE A 42 17.81 3.51 -43.71
CA ILE A 42 16.43 3.44 -44.20
C ILE A 42 16.10 4.71 -45.00
N ARG A 43 16.38 5.90 -44.45
CA ARG A 43 16.14 7.18 -45.13
C ARG A 43 16.86 7.30 -46.47
N LYS A 44 18.09 6.77 -46.57
CA LYS A 44 18.89 6.85 -47.81
C LYS A 44 18.44 5.83 -48.86
N ARG A 45 18.05 4.62 -48.45
CA ARG A 45 17.80 3.49 -49.35
C ARG A 45 16.32 3.33 -49.71
N TYR A 46 15.42 3.73 -48.83
CA TYR A 46 13.96 3.55 -48.93
C TYR A 46 13.23 4.86 -48.56
N PRO A 47 13.39 5.94 -49.36
CA PRO A 47 12.87 7.26 -48.99
C PRO A 47 11.35 7.35 -48.96
N GLU A 48 10.62 6.57 -49.78
CA GLU A 48 9.15 6.58 -49.80
C GLU A 48 8.57 5.82 -48.61
N GLU A 49 9.14 4.66 -48.28
CA GLU A 49 8.80 3.90 -47.08
C GLU A 49 9.17 4.67 -45.82
N PHE A 50 10.31 5.36 -45.81
CA PHE A 50 10.70 6.22 -44.70
C PHE A 50 9.70 7.35 -44.47
N ARG A 51 9.15 7.97 -45.52
CA ARG A 51 8.07 8.96 -45.39
C ARG A 51 6.81 8.36 -44.79
N PHE A 52 6.41 7.17 -45.25
CA PHE A 52 5.25 6.47 -44.71
C PHE A 52 5.44 6.14 -43.23
N ILE A 53 6.58 5.57 -42.86
CA ILE A 53 6.95 5.26 -41.46
C ILE A 53 6.93 6.52 -40.59
N LEU A 54 7.51 7.62 -41.08
CA LEU A 54 7.58 8.88 -40.34
C LEU A 54 6.20 9.51 -40.13
N GLN A 55 5.28 9.34 -41.09
CA GLN A 55 3.93 9.89 -41.04
C GLN A 55 2.95 9.01 -40.25
N HIS A 56 3.10 7.69 -40.29
CA HIS A 56 2.10 6.75 -39.78
C HIS A 56 2.55 5.94 -38.56
N TRP A 57 3.83 5.67 -38.37
CA TRP A 57 4.31 4.80 -37.29
C TRP A 57 5.08 5.55 -36.22
N PHE A 58 5.92 6.52 -36.60
CA PHE A 58 6.69 7.33 -35.64
C PHE A 58 5.81 8.16 -34.67
N PRO A 59 4.59 8.61 -35.03
CA PRO A 59 3.67 9.19 -34.05
C PRO A 59 3.23 8.20 -32.97
N ASP A 60 3.00 6.94 -33.33
CA ASP A 60 2.58 5.87 -32.39
C ASP A 60 3.76 5.31 -31.59
N LEU A 61 4.95 5.28 -32.18
CA LEU A 61 6.21 4.90 -31.51
C LEU A 61 6.80 6.01 -30.64
N ARG A 62 6.25 7.24 -30.70
CA ARG A 62 6.47 8.27 -29.67
C ARG A 62 5.62 7.93 -28.44
N HIS A 63 5.92 6.80 -27.81
CA HIS A 63 5.69 6.73 -26.38
C HIS A 63 6.69 7.67 -25.73
N SER A 64 6.21 8.84 -25.32
CA SER A 64 6.92 9.62 -24.33
C SER A 64 6.93 8.76 -23.05
N ASP A 65 7.96 7.93 -22.89
CA ASP A 65 8.24 7.21 -21.66
C ASP A 65 8.61 8.22 -20.58
N TYR A 66 7.62 8.95 -20.09
CA TYR A 66 7.73 9.71 -18.86
C TYR A 66 7.70 8.70 -17.73
N THR A 67 8.87 8.22 -17.32
CA THR A 67 8.99 7.67 -15.97
C THR A 67 8.83 8.83 -15.00
N ILE A 68 7.58 9.07 -14.55
CA ILE A 68 7.31 10.08 -13.53
C ILE A 68 7.86 9.54 -12.22
N HIS A 69 9.08 9.94 -11.87
CA HIS A 69 9.57 9.81 -10.50
C HIS A 69 8.90 10.89 -9.65
N TYR A 70 7.71 10.59 -9.12
CA TYR A 70 7.11 11.44 -8.10
C TYR A 70 7.40 10.83 -6.72
N VAL A 71 8.11 11.59 -5.88
CA VAL A 71 8.16 11.31 -4.45
C VAL A 71 6.90 11.94 -3.86
N VAL A 72 5.91 11.10 -3.49
CA VAL A 72 4.75 11.60 -2.75
C VAL A 72 5.26 12.10 -1.40
N ARG A 73 5.23 13.42 -1.20
CA ARG A 73 5.52 13.99 0.11
C ARG A 73 4.36 13.61 1.04
N PRO A 74 4.64 13.05 2.24
CA PRO A 74 3.60 12.81 3.23
C PRO A 74 2.95 14.14 3.63
N PHE A 75 1.63 14.13 3.83
CA PHE A 75 0.86 15.25 4.33
C PHE A 75 1.40 15.72 5.67
N THR A 76 1.24 17.01 6.01
CA THR A 76 1.37 17.45 7.41
C THR A 76 0.22 16.88 8.24
N VAL A 77 0.28 17.01 9.57
CA VAL A 77 -0.82 16.57 10.45
C VAL A 77 -2.12 17.31 10.10
N GLU A 78 -2.05 18.62 9.88
CA GLU A 78 -3.19 19.48 9.58
C GLU A 78 -3.80 19.12 8.22
N GLN A 79 -2.95 18.91 7.21
CA GLN A 79 -3.37 18.44 5.89
C GLN A 79 -4.00 17.05 5.97
N ALA A 80 -3.37 16.12 6.70
CA ALA A 80 -3.90 14.78 6.86
C ALA A 80 -5.26 14.78 7.55
N LYS A 81 -5.49 15.66 8.54
CA LYS A 81 -6.82 15.84 9.17
C LYS A 81 -7.87 16.30 8.15
N GLN A 82 -7.53 17.21 7.24
CA GLN A 82 -8.45 17.67 6.18
C GLN A 82 -8.75 16.57 5.16
N VAL A 83 -7.72 15.82 4.74
CA VAL A 83 -7.86 14.68 3.82
C VAL A 83 -8.67 13.57 4.47
N PHE A 84 -8.49 13.31 5.77
CA PHE A 84 -9.27 12.30 6.50
C PHE A 84 -10.77 12.57 6.46
N GLN A 85 -11.20 13.83 6.57
CA GLN A 85 -12.62 14.20 6.53
C GLN A 85 -13.23 14.12 5.12
N SER A 86 -12.43 14.34 4.08
CA SER A 86 -12.92 14.40 2.69
C SER A 86 -12.76 13.07 1.96
N ASN A 87 -11.57 12.47 2.01
CA ASN A 87 -11.26 11.24 1.29
C ASN A 87 -10.14 10.43 1.99
N PRO A 88 -10.46 9.68 3.07
CA PRO A 88 -9.46 9.01 3.90
C PRO A 88 -8.62 7.96 3.18
N LYS A 89 -9.11 7.33 2.09
CA LYS A 89 -8.33 6.38 1.28
C LYS A 89 -7.09 6.97 0.62
N ASN A 90 -6.96 8.30 0.59
CA ASN A 90 -5.78 8.98 0.08
C ASN A 90 -4.67 9.13 1.12
N LEU A 91 -4.92 8.75 2.37
CA LEU A 91 -3.92 8.76 3.43
C LEU A 91 -3.23 7.40 3.52
N SER A 92 -1.92 7.43 3.77
CA SER A 92 -1.23 6.23 4.23
C SER A 92 -1.66 5.88 5.66
N ILE A 93 -1.48 4.61 6.04
CA ILE A 93 -1.84 4.17 7.39
C ILE A 93 -0.99 4.86 8.47
N GLU A 94 0.27 5.18 8.17
CA GLU A 94 1.17 5.94 9.05
C GLU A 94 0.67 7.36 9.26
N GLU A 95 0.11 8.00 8.22
CA GLU A 95 -0.49 9.32 8.33
C GLU A 95 -1.74 9.28 9.20
N MET A 96 -2.56 8.24 9.06
CA MET A 96 -3.70 8.00 9.95
C MET A 96 -3.25 7.82 11.41
N PHE A 97 -2.22 7.01 11.67
CA PHE A 97 -1.70 6.83 13.02
C PHE A 97 -1.14 8.13 13.60
N ARG A 98 -0.46 8.94 12.77
CA ARG A 98 0.08 10.22 13.20
C ARG A 98 -1.03 11.21 13.58
N ILE A 99 -2.13 11.28 12.83
CA ILE A 99 -3.26 12.14 13.22
C ILE A 99 -3.99 11.59 14.45
N ALA A 100 -4.12 10.26 14.59
CA ALA A 100 -4.78 9.65 15.74
C ALA A 100 -4.07 10.01 17.05
N ARG A 101 -2.73 10.02 17.06
CA ARG A 101 -1.90 10.42 18.21
C ARG A 101 -2.09 11.88 18.65
N THR A 102 -2.77 12.71 17.86
CA THR A 102 -3.09 14.09 18.25
C THR A 102 -4.40 14.22 19.01
N TYR A 103 -5.15 13.12 19.12
CA TYR A 103 -6.38 13.03 19.90
C TYR A 103 -6.13 12.19 21.16
N PRO A 104 -6.84 12.45 22.26
CA PRO A 104 -6.79 11.58 23.44
C PRO A 104 -7.16 10.14 23.08
N ALA A 105 -6.53 9.17 23.75
CA ALA A 105 -6.93 7.77 23.65
C ALA A 105 -8.43 7.63 24.01
N ASP A 106 -9.11 6.69 23.35
CA ASP A 106 -10.56 6.41 23.47
C ASP A 106 -11.51 7.56 23.09
N SER A 107 -11.01 8.70 22.61
CA SER A 107 -11.86 9.77 22.08
C SER A 107 -12.62 9.32 20.82
N PRO A 108 -13.81 9.89 20.53
CA PRO A 108 -14.55 9.59 19.30
C PRO A 108 -13.71 9.78 18.02
N GLU A 109 -12.85 10.79 17.98
CA GLU A 109 -11.95 11.07 16.87
C GLU A 109 -10.87 10.00 16.73
N TYR A 110 -10.22 9.62 17.83
CA TYR A 110 -9.24 8.54 17.87
C TYR A 110 -9.86 7.23 17.35
N ASN A 111 -11.04 6.88 17.88
CA ASN A 111 -11.75 5.67 17.51
C ASN A 111 -12.12 5.67 16.02
N LYS A 112 -12.68 6.78 15.52
CA LYS A 112 -13.03 6.93 14.10
C LYS A 112 -11.82 6.72 13.20
N ILE A 113 -10.67 7.27 13.56
CA ILE A 113 -9.44 7.16 12.75
C ILE A 113 -8.96 5.71 12.69
N PHE A 114 -8.83 5.02 13.83
CA PHE A 114 -8.35 3.63 13.84
C PHE A 114 -9.34 2.65 13.21
N MET A 115 -10.65 2.85 13.41
CA MET A 115 -11.66 2.04 12.73
C MET A 115 -11.65 2.26 11.20
N THR A 116 -11.33 3.48 10.74
CA THR A 116 -11.15 3.75 9.31
C THR A 116 -9.83 3.14 8.79
N ALA A 117 -8.77 3.20 9.58
CA ALA A 117 -7.46 2.63 9.22
C ALA A 117 -7.55 1.12 9.01
N VAL A 118 -8.22 0.38 9.89
CA VAL A 118 -8.40 -1.08 9.74
C VAL A 118 -9.37 -1.41 8.60
N LEU A 119 -10.39 -0.60 8.35
CA LEU A 119 -11.30 -0.80 7.21
C LEU A 119 -10.54 -0.73 5.86
N LEU A 120 -9.60 0.20 5.75
CA LEU A 120 -8.81 0.40 4.53
C LEU A 120 -7.59 -0.53 4.45
N ASN A 121 -7.12 -1.05 5.59
CA ASN A 121 -5.95 -1.91 5.70
C ASN A 121 -6.29 -3.15 6.55
N PRO A 122 -7.17 -4.04 6.06
CA PRO A 122 -7.77 -5.11 6.86
C PRO A 122 -6.77 -6.14 7.41
N GLU A 123 -5.59 -6.25 6.80
CA GLU A 123 -4.55 -7.20 7.22
C GLU A 123 -3.42 -6.53 8.02
N HIS A 124 -3.54 -5.22 8.34
CA HIS A 124 -2.46 -4.52 9.04
C HIS A 124 -2.47 -4.85 10.54
N PRO A 125 -1.41 -5.46 11.10
CA PRO A 125 -1.44 -6.06 12.43
C PRO A 125 -1.69 -5.03 13.54
N VAL A 126 -1.06 -3.86 13.46
CA VAL A 126 -1.24 -2.79 14.46
C VAL A 126 -2.61 -2.13 14.36
N ALA A 127 -3.21 -2.05 13.18
CA ALA A 127 -4.52 -1.43 13.01
C ALA A 127 -5.61 -2.33 13.58
N ASN A 128 -5.49 -3.63 13.32
CA ASN A 128 -6.30 -4.67 13.92
C ASN A 128 -6.19 -4.67 15.45
N LEU A 129 -4.97 -4.59 16.01
CA LEU A 129 -4.78 -4.52 17.46
C LEU A 129 -5.48 -3.29 18.09
N ASN A 130 -5.34 -2.10 17.50
CA ASN A 130 -6.01 -0.89 18.00
C ASN A 130 -7.54 -0.97 17.84
N ALA A 131 -8.04 -1.52 16.73
CA ALA A 131 -9.47 -1.74 16.54
C ALA A 131 -10.06 -2.72 17.58
N ALA A 132 -9.33 -3.80 17.89
CA ALA A 132 -9.70 -4.70 18.97
C ALA A 132 -9.76 -3.99 20.34
N CYS A 133 -8.76 -3.15 20.66
CA CYS A 133 -8.75 -2.37 21.89
C CYS A 133 -9.98 -1.47 22.02
N ILE A 134 -10.35 -0.78 20.94
CA ILE A 134 -11.53 0.10 20.88
C ILE A 134 -12.83 -0.69 21.11
N LEU A 135 -12.95 -1.89 20.54
CA LEU A 135 -14.15 -2.71 20.73
C LEU A 135 -14.22 -3.30 22.14
N LEU A 136 -13.09 -3.67 22.73
CA LEU A 136 -13.04 -4.12 24.12
C LEU A 136 -13.42 -3.00 25.10
N SER A 137 -12.99 -1.75 24.87
CA SER A 137 -13.42 -0.62 25.71
C SER A 137 -14.91 -0.30 25.59
N GLN A 138 -15.56 -0.78 24.53
CA GLN A 138 -17.02 -0.72 24.32
C GLN A 138 -17.76 -1.98 24.79
N GLY A 139 -17.04 -2.99 25.31
CA GLY A 139 -17.60 -4.27 25.73
C GLY A 139 -17.95 -5.24 24.59
N ASP A 140 -17.62 -4.92 23.33
CA ASP A 140 -17.84 -5.81 22.19
C ASP A 140 -16.72 -6.83 22.04
N THR A 141 -16.78 -7.87 22.88
CA THR A 141 -15.80 -8.97 22.86
C THR A 141 -15.87 -9.80 21.57
N LYS A 142 -17.05 -9.89 20.95
CA LYS A 142 -17.24 -10.66 19.70
C LYS A 142 -16.57 -9.96 18.52
N GLY A 143 -16.82 -8.66 18.36
CA GLY A 143 -16.17 -7.85 17.35
C GLY A 143 -14.66 -7.78 17.56
N ALA A 144 -14.22 -7.58 18.80
CA ALA A 144 -12.79 -7.52 19.14
C ALA A 144 -12.03 -8.79 18.74
N SER A 145 -12.62 -9.98 18.94
CA SER A 145 -12.00 -11.26 18.57
C SER A 145 -11.61 -11.32 17.08
N LEU A 146 -12.47 -10.82 16.20
CA LEU A 146 -12.23 -10.84 14.74
C LEU A 146 -11.00 -10.02 14.35
N TYR A 147 -10.75 -8.93 15.06
CA TYR A 147 -9.56 -8.10 14.83
C TYR A 147 -8.33 -8.68 15.54
N LEU A 148 -8.47 -9.29 16.72
CA LEU A 148 -7.36 -9.97 17.41
C LEU A 148 -6.78 -11.12 16.57
N ASP A 149 -7.61 -11.85 15.82
CA ASP A 149 -7.15 -12.93 14.93
C ASP A 149 -6.17 -12.43 13.86
N LYS A 150 -6.33 -11.17 13.44
CA LYS A 150 -5.48 -10.50 12.44
C LYS A 150 -4.40 -9.60 13.06
N ALA A 151 -4.38 -9.47 14.38
CA ALA A 151 -3.33 -8.74 15.08
C ALA A 151 -2.05 -9.60 15.14
N GLY A 152 -0.91 -8.93 15.18
CA GLY A 152 0.39 -9.59 15.34
C GLY A 152 0.51 -10.29 16.70
N GLU A 153 1.32 -11.34 16.75
CA GLU A 153 1.64 -12.04 18.01
C GLU A 153 2.56 -11.17 18.88
N THR A 154 1.96 -10.33 19.72
CA THR A 154 2.67 -9.41 20.61
C THR A 154 2.17 -9.50 22.05
N PRO A 155 2.95 -9.01 23.05
CA PRO A 155 2.48 -8.89 24.42
C PRO A 155 1.16 -8.10 24.54
N GLU A 156 0.96 -7.08 23.71
CA GLU A 156 -0.27 -6.27 23.71
C GLU A 156 -1.47 -7.08 23.22
N LYS A 157 -1.30 -7.96 22.22
CA LYS A 157 -2.36 -8.91 21.84
C LYS A 157 -2.71 -9.82 23.02
N THR A 158 -1.70 -10.31 23.73
CA THR A 158 -1.89 -11.16 24.93
C THR A 158 -2.66 -10.40 26.03
N LEU A 159 -2.30 -9.13 26.27
CA LEU A 159 -3.01 -8.25 27.20
C LEU A 159 -4.48 -8.10 26.82
N LEU A 160 -4.78 -7.78 25.55
CA LEU A 160 -6.15 -7.61 25.07
C LEU A 160 -6.96 -8.92 25.14
N GLN A 161 -6.33 -10.07 24.88
CA GLN A 161 -6.96 -11.38 25.07
C GLN A 161 -7.30 -11.61 26.55
N GLY A 162 -6.43 -11.24 27.49
CA GLY A 162 -6.70 -11.31 28.92
C GLY A 162 -7.89 -10.44 29.33
N ILE A 163 -7.95 -9.19 28.86
CA ILE A 163 -9.08 -8.28 29.07
C ILE A 163 -10.37 -8.86 28.46
N MET A 164 -10.30 -9.42 27.26
CA MET A 164 -11.45 -10.07 26.62
C MET A 164 -11.98 -11.25 27.44
N GLN A 165 -11.11 -12.09 28.01
CA GLN A 165 -11.52 -13.18 28.89
C GLN A 165 -12.13 -12.67 30.19
N MET A 166 -11.58 -11.59 30.77
CA MET A 166 -12.14 -10.93 31.94
C MET A 166 -13.57 -10.44 31.68
N LEU A 167 -13.80 -9.76 30.56
CA LEU A 167 -15.13 -9.28 30.14
C LEU A 167 -16.12 -10.43 29.86
N ASN A 168 -15.63 -11.59 29.42
CA ASN A 168 -16.45 -12.78 29.19
C ASN A 168 -16.72 -13.60 30.48
N GLY A 169 -16.17 -13.20 31.64
CA GLY A 169 -16.32 -13.91 32.91
C GLY A 169 -15.39 -15.12 33.09
N ASN A 170 -14.42 -15.30 32.18
CA ASN A 170 -13.46 -16.41 32.23
C ASN A 170 -12.23 -16.02 33.06
N TYR A 171 -12.44 -15.76 34.35
CA TYR A 171 -11.44 -15.10 35.22
C TYR A 171 -10.12 -15.85 35.36
N THR A 172 -10.14 -17.18 35.46
CA THR A 172 -8.91 -17.98 35.54
C THR A 172 -8.03 -17.81 34.29
N GLU A 173 -8.65 -17.82 33.10
CA GLU A 173 -7.90 -17.65 31.85
C GLU A 173 -7.45 -16.19 31.68
N ALA A 174 -8.29 -15.24 32.10
CA ALA A 174 -7.92 -13.83 32.15
C ALA A 174 -6.67 -13.61 33.00
N GLU A 175 -6.61 -14.18 34.20
CA GLU A 175 -5.46 -14.07 35.09
C GLU A 175 -4.18 -14.63 34.44
N ASN A 176 -4.25 -15.82 33.83
CA ASN A 176 -3.11 -16.43 33.15
C ASN A 176 -2.54 -15.53 32.03
N LEU A 177 -3.42 -15.01 31.17
CA LEU A 177 -3.04 -14.14 30.06
C LEU A 177 -2.49 -12.79 30.54
N LEU A 178 -3.11 -12.19 31.56
CA LEU A 178 -2.65 -10.93 32.14
C LEU A 178 -1.30 -11.10 32.84
N ARG A 179 -1.06 -12.18 33.59
CA ARG A 179 0.26 -12.48 34.17
C ARG A 179 1.33 -12.62 33.10
N LYS A 180 1.03 -13.33 32.00
CA LYS A 180 1.95 -13.45 30.86
C LYS A 180 2.27 -12.09 30.23
N ALA A 181 1.28 -11.20 30.13
CA ALA A 181 1.49 -9.84 29.63
C ALA A 181 2.31 -8.97 30.62
N GLU A 182 2.10 -9.14 31.93
CA GLU A 182 2.88 -8.48 32.98
C GLU A 182 4.35 -8.93 32.98
N GLU A 183 4.59 -10.23 32.88
CA GLU A 183 5.93 -10.82 32.75
C GLU A 183 6.66 -10.33 31.49
N ALA A 184 5.92 -10.02 30.43
CA ALA A 184 6.43 -9.40 29.21
C ALA A 184 6.70 -7.88 29.34
N GLY A 185 6.46 -7.30 30.52
CA GLY A 185 6.80 -5.92 30.85
C GLY A 185 5.70 -4.89 30.58
N LEU A 186 4.44 -5.32 30.39
CA LEU A 186 3.32 -4.40 30.18
C LEU A 186 2.71 -3.94 31.53
N PRO A 187 2.89 -2.68 31.95
CA PRO A 187 2.38 -2.20 33.24
C PRO A 187 0.85 -2.24 33.32
N GLN A 188 0.16 -2.08 32.19
CA GLN A 188 -1.30 -2.16 32.11
C GLN A 188 -1.83 -3.54 32.53
N ALA A 189 -1.02 -4.59 32.39
CA ALA A 189 -1.42 -5.93 32.82
C ALA A 189 -1.58 -6.01 34.34
N GLY A 190 -0.66 -5.41 35.10
CA GLY A 190 -0.73 -5.34 36.56
C GLY A 190 -1.92 -4.52 37.06
N GLU A 191 -2.32 -3.46 36.34
CA GLU A 191 -3.54 -2.70 36.63
C GLU A 191 -4.79 -3.55 36.41
N ASN A 192 -4.85 -4.29 35.30
CA ASN A 192 -5.98 -5.19 35.01
C ASN A 192 -6.05 -6.37 36.00
N LEU A 193 -4.91 -6.89 36.47
CA LEU A 193 -4.88 -7.93 37.50
C LEU A 193 -5.48 -7.45 38.82
N LYS A 194 -5.19 -6.21 39.24
CA LYS A 194 -5.81 -5.63 40.44
C LYS A 194 -7.33 -5.55 40.31
N ILE A 195 -7.81 -5.06 39.16
CA ILE A 195 -9.26 -5.00 38.87
C ILE A 195 -9.87 -6.41 38.91
N LEU A 196 -9.21 -7.39 38.29
CA LEU A 196 -9.66 -8.78 38.25
C LEU A 196 -9.80 -9.38 39.66
N HIS A 197 -8.84 -9.14 40.56
CA HIS A 197 -8.86 -9.64 41.94
C HIS A 197 -9.85 -8.89 42.85
N GLU A 198 -10.36 -7.73 42.44
CA GLU A 198 -11.44 -7.04 43.15
C GLU A 198 -12.83 -7.61 42.82
N ILE A 199 -12.98 -8.24 41.65
CA ILE A 199 -14.28 -8.71 41.14
C ILE A 199 -14.52 -10.23 41.33
N TYR A 200 -13.49 -11.00 41.69
CA TYR A 200 -13.54 -12.45 41.83
C TYR A 200 -12.55 -12.95 42.90
#